data_AF-X8AFU0-F1
#
_entry.id   AF-X8AFU0-F1
#
_cell.length_a   1.000
_cell.length_b   1.000
_cell.length_c   1.000
_cell.angle_alpha   90.00
_cell.angle_beta   90.00
_cell.angle_gamma   90.00
#
_symmetry.space_group_name_H-M   'P 1'
#
loop_
_entity.id
_entity.type
_entity.pdbx_description
1 polymer ?
#
loop_
_entity_poly.entity_id
_entity_poly.type
_entity_poly.pdbx_seq_one_letter_code
_entity_poly.pdbx_strand_id
1 'polypeptide(L)'
;MSLMDGIVMGGGVGVGAHANTRVVTDTTKMAMPEVGIGFIPDVGGTYLLSRAPGSLGLHAALTGAPFSGADAIAMGFADHYVPHAMLGAFTRAIVTDGVEQALADHAVEPPPSSLAAQQDWIDECYAGDTVADIVAALRGHEAAAANDAAELIATRSPIALSVTLEAVRRAAKLDTLEDVLVQDYRVSCAALRSHDLIEGIRAQLIDKDRSPKWSPASLDEVNPADVDAYFAPVDDDLKF
;
A
#
# COMPACT_ATOMS: atom_id res chain seq x y z
N MET A 1 8.07 -4.72 18.45
CA MET A 1 8.47 -3.33 18.11
C MET A 1 9.20 -3.30 16.77
N SER A 2 8.94 -2.27 15.96
CA SER A 2 9.59 -2.01 14.67
C SER A 2 10.05 -0.55 14.58
N LEU A 3 11.22 -0.32 13.96
CA LEU A 3 11.76 1.00 13.61
C LEU A 3 11.75 1.13 12.08
N MET A 4 10.76 1.84 11.56
CA MET A 4 10.48 1.99 10.13
C MET A 4 11.07 3.31 9.59
N ASP A 5 12.39 3.47 9.76
CA ASP A 5 13.17 4.63 9.30
C ASP A 5 13.57 4.49 7.82
N GLY A 6 13.59 5.62 7.08
CA GLY A 6 13.96 5.61 5.67
C GLY A 6 12.93 4.89 4.76
N ILE A 7 13.41 4.14 3.77
CA ILE A 7 12.54 3.46 2.79
C ILE A 7 11.95 2.19 3.39
N VAL A 8 10.61 2.10 3.41
CA VAL A 8 9.87 0.94 3.91
C VAL A 8 8.76 0.58 2.92
N MET A 9 8.98 -0.40 2.05
CA MET A 9 8.05 -0.72 0.96
C MET A 9 7.78 -2.21 0.84
N GLY A 10 6.55 -2.57 0.46
CA GLY A 10 6.12 -3.96 0.24
C GLY A 10 6.43 -4.86 1.42
N GLY A 11 7.29 -5.86 1.23
CA GLY A 11 7.74 -6.75 2.31
C GLY A 11 8.27 -6.04 3.56
N GLY A 12 8.86 -4.84 3.41
CA GLY A 12 9.28 -4.01 4.55
C GLY A 12 8.11 -3.53 5.43
N VAL A 13 6.96 -3.26 4.80
CA VAL A 13 5.70 -2.97 5.51
C VAL A 13 5.22 -4.24 6.21
N GLY A 14 5.25 -5.40 5.54
CA GLY A 14 4.84 -6.69 6.11
C GLY A 14 5.59 -7.07 7.38
N VAL A 15 6.90 -6.83 7.47
CA VAL A 15 7.67 -7.13 8.69
C VAL A 15 7.52 -6.07 9.78
N GLY A 16 7.17 -4.84 9.40
CA GLY A 16 7.19 -3.69 10.31
C GLY A 16 5.83 -3.26 10.83
N ALA A 17 4.87 -3.06 9.93
CA ALA A 17 3.60 -2.39 10.20
C ALA A 17 2.55 -3.26 10.89
N HIS A 18 2.83 -4.56 11.06
CA HIS A 18 2.04 -5.49 11.88
C HIS A 18 2.57 -5.65 13.31
N ALA A 19 3.66 -4.97 13.67
CA ALA A 19 4.16 -4.97 15.05
C ALA A 19 3.23 -4.19 15.99
N ASN A 20 3.32 -4.48 17.29
CA ASN A 20 2.55 -3.79 18.35
C ASN A 20 3.11 -2.43 18.79
N THR A 21 4.25 -2.02 18.26
CA THR A 21 4.89 -0.73 18.54
C THR A 21 5.68 -0.34 17.32
N ARG A 22 5.13 0.59 16.53
CA ARG A 22 5.59 0.91 15.17
C ARG A 22 6.07 2.35 15.15
N VAL A 23 7.38 2.54 15.05
CA VAL A 23 8.00 3.86 15.08
C VAL A 23 8.41 4.28 13.67
N VAL A 24 8.01 5.48 13.28
CA VAL A 24 8.41 6.14 12.03
C VAL A 24 9.16 7.44 12.34
N THR A 25 9.79 8.02 11.32
CA THR A 25 10.65 9.21 11.45
C THR A 25 10.36 10.26 10.37
N ASP A 26 11.08 11.37 10.44
CA ASP A 26 11.11 12.43 9.41
C ASP A 26 11.73 11.96 8.09
N THR A 27 12.41 10.82 8.07
CA THR A 27 12.99 10.25 6.83
C THR A 27 12.17 9.09 6.26
N THR A 28 11.14 8.64 6.97
CA THR A 28 10.27 7.55 6.53
C THR A 28 9.63 7.87 5.18
N LYS A 29 9.79 6.95 4.23
CA LYS A 29 9.13 6.91 2.93
C LYS A 29 8.51 5.52 2.77
N MET A 30 7.24 5.43 3.10
CA MET A 30 6.50 4.16 3.10
C MET A 30 5.64 4.03 1.84
N ALA A 31 5.53 2.83 1.26
CA ALA A 31 4.66 2.59 0.11
C ALA A 31 4.26 1.12 -0.03
N MET A 32 3.15 0.88 -0.74
CA MET A 32 2.81 -0.41 -1.34
C MET A 32 2.85 -0.25 -2.88
N PRO A 33 4.04 -0.32 -3.51
CA PRO A 33 4.23 0.06 -4.91
C PRO A 33 3.96 -1.08 -5.92
N GLU A 34 3.37 -2.20 -5.49
CA GLU A 34 3.27 -3.46 -6.23
C GLU A 34 2.58 -3.33 -7.59
N VAL A 35 1.55 -2.47 -7.70
CA VAL A 35 0.83 -2.22 -8.96
C VAL A 35 1.74 -1.65 -10.07
N GLY A 36 2.87 -1.04 -9.70
CA GLY A 36 3.88 -0.54 -10.63
C GLY A 36 4.75 -1.62 -11.26
N ILE A 37 4.72 -2.85 -10.72
CA ILE A 37 5.46 -4.01 -11.24
C ILE A 37 4.54 -5.15 -11.65
N GLY A 38 3.24 -4.88 -11.87
CA GLY A 38 2.27 -5.92 -12.24
C GLY A 38 1.93 -6.88 -11.11
N PHE A 39 2.06 -6.44 -9.86
CA PHE A 39 1.75 -7.21 -8.66
C PHE A 39 0.69 -6.50 -7.81
N ILE A 40 0.21 -7.17 -6.76
CA ILE A 40 -0.83 -6.66 -5.87
C ILE A 40 -0.21 -6.49 -4.48
N PRO A 41 -0.56 -5.44 -3.70
CA PRO A 41 -0.15 -5.33 -2.30
C PRO A 41 -0.44 -6.61 -1.54
N ASP A 42 0.61 -7.26 -1.03
CA ASP A 42 0.57 -8.53 -0.32
C ASP A 42 1.04 -8.35 1.14
N VAL A 43 1.55 -9.41 1.78
CA VAL A 43 2.10 -9.40 3.15
C VAL A 43 1.17 -8.78 4.21
N GLY A 44 -0.15 -8.92 4.04
CA GLY A 44 -1.16 -8.29 4.90
C GLY A 44 -1.29 -6.79 4.67
N GLY A 45 -0.70 -6.24 3.62
CA GLY A 45 -0.84 -4.85 3.23
C GLY A 45 -2.31 -4.49 2.97
N THR A 46 -3.07 -5.38 2.33
CA THR A 46 -4.52 -5.20 2.11
C THR A 46 -5.30 -5.14 3.43
N TYR A 47 -4.85 -5.80 4.50
CA TYR A 47 -5.43 -5.68 5.85
C TYR A 47 -5.26 -4.25 6.40
N LEU A 48 -4.06 -3.69 6.29
CA LEU A 48 -3.75 -2.32 6.73
C LEU A 48 -4.46 -1.28 5.86
N LEU A 49 -4.37 -1.43 4.53
CA LEU A 49 -4.96 -0.51 3.55
C LEU A 49 -6.49 -0.44 3.71
N SER A 50 -7.16 -1.58 3.90
CA SER A 50 -8.62 -1.62 4.09
C SER A 50 -9.11 -1.01 5.40
N ARG A 51 -8.21 -0.74 6.35
CA ARG A 51 -8.50 -0.15 7.67
C ARG A 51 -8.03 1.30 7.80
N ALA A 52 -7.39 1.85 6.76
CA ALA A 52 -7.05 3.27 6.72
C ALA A 52 -8.33 4.13 6.70
N PRO A 53 -8.30 5.37 7.21
CA PRO A 53 -9.46 6.27 7.17
C PRO A 53 -9.96 6.51 5.75
N GLY A 54 -11.29 6.43 5.57
CA GLY A 54 -11.94 6.69 4.28
C GLY A 54 -11.36 5.85 3.15
N SER A 55 -10.99 6.51 2.06
CA SER A 55 -10.39 5.91 0.86
C SER A 55 -8.87 6.14 0.76
N LEU A 56 -8.22 6.61 1.82
CA LEU A 56 -6.76 6.82 1.84
C LEU A 56 -5.99 5.54 1.51
N GLY A 57 -6.47 4.39 2.00
CA GLY A 57 -5.90 3.09 1.68
C GLY A 57 -5.98 2.73 0.20
N LEU A 58 -7.13 2.97 -0.44
CA LEU A 58 -7.28 2.75 -1.88
C LEU A 58 -6.40 3.70 -2.70
N HIS A 59 -6.28 4.97 -2.28
CA HIS A 59 -5.37 5.92 -2.90
C HIS A 59 -3.92 5.42 -2.87
N ALA A 60 -3.42 5.00 -1.69
CA ALA A 60 -2.06 4.47 -1.57
C ALA A 60 -1.87 3.19 -2.39
N ALA A 61 -2.85 2.28 -2.37
CA ALA A 61 -2.77 0.98 -3.05
C ALA A 61 -2.75 1.11 -4.58
N LEU A 62 -3.62 1.97 -5.15
CA LEU A 62 -3.77 2.11 -6.60
C LEU A 62 -2.73 3.03 -7.22
N THR A 63 -2.30 4.07 -6.50
CA THR A 63 -1.21 4.94 -6.99
C THR A 63 0.15 4.26 -6.82
N GLY A 64 0.34 3.48 -5.74
CA GLY A 64 1.64 2.96 -5.31
C GLY A 64 2.63 4.07 -4.93
N ALA A 65 2.13 5.28 -4.64
CA ALA A 65 2.95 6.43 -4.31
C ALA A 65 3.49 6.32 -2.87
N PRO A 66 4.72 6.81 -2.62
CA PRO A 66 5.24 6.87 -1.26
C PRO A 66 4.55 7.95 -0.43
N PHE A 67 4.33 7.66 0.84
CA PHE A 67 3.81 8.56 1.86
C PHE A 67 4.77 8.67 3.05
N SER A 68 4.66 9.77 3.80
CA SER A 68 5.59 10.10 4.88
C SER A 68 5.33 9.31 6.16
N GLY A 69 6.21 9.44 7.16
CA GLY A 69 5.96 8.92 8.51
C GLY A 69 4.69 9.49 9.16
N ALA A 70 4.41 10.78 8.99
CA ALA A 70 3.18 11.39 9.49
C ALA A 70 1.93 10.80 8.82
N ASP A 71 1.99 10.60 7.50
CA ASP A 71 0.91 9.96 6.75
C ASP A 71 0.72 8.50 7.17
N ALA A 72 1.82 7.77 7.44
CA ALA A 72 1.75 6.39 7.93
C ALA A 72 1.01 6.29 9.28
N ILE A 73 1.22 7.24 10.19
CA ILE A 73 0.46 7.30 11.45
C ILE A 73 -1.01 7.63 11.16
N ALA A 74 -1.29 8.63 10.32
CA ALA A 74 -2.65 9.00 9.96
C ALA A 74 -3.44 7.86 9.29
N MET A 75 -2.77 7.01 8.51
CA MET A 75 -3.35 5.83 7.88
C MET A 75 -3.42 4.59 8.78
N GLY A 76 -2.86 4.64 10.00
CA GLY A 76 -2.84 3.51 10.93
C GLY A 76 -1.74 2.46 10.66
N PHE A 77 -0.73 2.79 9.86
CA PHE A 77 0.44 1.94 9.57
C PHE A 77 1.55 2.06 10.64
N ALA A 78 1.51 3.13 11.45
CA ALA A 78 2.46 3.39 12.51
C ALA A 78 1.79 3.99 13.75
N ASP A 79 2.48 3.98 14.89
CA ASP A 79 1.95 4.41 16.19
C ASP A 79 2.66 5.65 16.73
N HIS A 80 3.97 5.75 16.50
CA HIS A 80 4.82 6.77 17.14
C HIS A 80 5.77 7.41 16.14
N TYR A 81 6.07 8.67 16.38
CA TYR A 81 7.01 9.44 15.59
C TYR A 81 8.24 9.82 16.42
N VAL A 82 9.43 9.44 15.95
CA VAL A 82 10.72 9.79 16.56
C VAL A 82 11.61 10.40 15.48
N PRO A 83 12.17 11.61 15.67
CA PRO A 83 13.08 12.18 14.67
C PRO A 83 14.28 11.26 14.43
N HIS A 84 14.70 11.12 13.18
CA HIS A 84 15.80 10.26 12.74
C HIS A 84 17.08 10.53 13.54
N ALA A 85 17.39 11.80 13.77
CA ALA A 85 18.54 12.23 14.56
C ALA A 85 18.54 11.68 16.00
N MET A 86 17.36 11.35 16.55
CA MET A 86 17.19 10.82 17.89
C MET A 86 17.21 9.29 17.95
N LEU A 87 17.16 8.57 16.82
CA LEU A 87 17.08 7.10 16.81
C LEU A 87 18.25 6.43 17.55
N GLY A 88 19.45 7.00 17.46
CA GLY A 88 20.60 6.46 18.20
C GLY A 88 20.44 6.54 19.71
N ALA A 89 19.85 7.63 20.22
CA ALA A 89 19.56 7.79 21.64
C ALA A 89 18.37 6.91 22.06
N PHE A 90 17.32 6.92 21.25
CA PHE A 90 16.11 6.13 21.46
C PHE A 90 16.38 4.63 21.53
N THR A 91 17.18 4.08 20.60
CA THR A 91 17.55 2.66 20.61
C THR A 91 18.35 2.25 21.83
N ARG A 92 19.23 3.13 22.34
CA ARG A 92 19.93 2.90 23.61
C ARG A 92 18.97 2.93 24.80
N ALA A 93 18.08 3.91 24.86
CA ALA A 93 17.06 4.02 25.91
C ALA A 93 16.15 2.78 25.93
N ILE A 94 15.77 2.21 24.78
CA ILE A 94 15.00 0.96 24.74
C ILE A 94 15.73 -0.18 25.46
N VAL A 95 17.04 -0.31 25.25
CA VAL A 95 17.86 -1.37 25.86
C VAL A 95 18.09 -1.12 27.35
N THR A 96 18.26 0.13 27.77
CA THR A 96 18.60 0.50 29.16
C THR A 96 17.36 0.65 30.05
N ASP A 97 16.33 1.33 29.54
CA ASP A 97 15.19 1.82 30.32
C ASP A 97 13.86 1.17 29.89
N GLY A 98 13.84 0.49 28.75
CA GLY A 98 12.66 -0.17 28.20
C GLY A 98 11.89 0.68 27.18
N VAL A 99 10.96 0.04 26.45
CA VAL A 99 10.24 0.66 25.32
C VAL A 99 9.36 1.84 25.75
N GLU A 100 8.59 1.68 26.83
CA GLU A 100 7.66 2.71 27.30
C GLU A 100 8.39 3.99 27.71
N GLN A 101 9.45 3.87 28.50
CA GLN A 101 10.25 5.01 28.93
C GLN A 101 10.98 5.66 27.74
N ALA A 102 11.55 4.86 26.84
CA ALA A 102 12.21 5.38 25.65
C ALA A 102 11.25 6.20 24.76
N LEU A 103 10.00 5.73 24.60
CA LEU A 103 8.96 6.46 23.87
C LEU A 103 8.58 7.76 24.58
N ALA A 104 8.38 7.72 25.90
CA ALA A 104 8.08 8.93 26.68
C ALA A 104 9.15 10.01 26.54
N ASP A 105 10.42 9.61 26.42
CA ASP A 105 11.55 10.53 26.36
C ASP A 105 11.88 11.05 24.95
N HIS A 106 11.52 10.31 23.89
CA HIS A 106 11.99 10.59 22.52
C HIS A 106 10.90 10.71 21.47
N ALA A 107 9.69 10.19 21.71
CA ALA A 107 8.58 10.35 20.78
C ALA A 107 8.07 11.80 20.84
N VAL A 108 7.72 12.33 19.68
CA VAL A 108 7.17 13.68 19.53
C VAL A 108 5.90 13.62 18.70
N GLU A 109 5.11 14.69 18.75
CA GLU A 109 3.97 14.85 17.85
C GLU A 109 4.48 14.86 16.39
N PRO A 110 3.93 14.03 15.49
CA PRO A 110 4.29 14.09 14.08
C PRO A 110 3.92 15.44 13.45
N PRO A 111 4.61 15.88 12.39
CA PRO A 111 4.13 17.01 11.59
C PRO A 111 2.76 16.68 10.96
N PRO A 112 1.99 17.69 10.50
CA PRO A 112 0.71 17.44 9.84
C PRO A 112 0.85 16.48 8.65
N SER A 113 -0.06 15.51 8.55
CA SER A 113 -0.13 14.60 7.40
C SER A 113 -0.63 15.35 6.16
N SER A 114 0.21 15.40 5.13
CA SER A 114 -0.18 15.98 3.84
C SER A 114 -1.24 15.16 3.14
N LEU A 115 -1.21 13.83 3.32
CA LEU A 115 -2.17 12.91 2.70
C LEU A 115 -3.55 13.00 3.37
N ALA A 116 -3.61 13.08 4.71
CA ALA A 116 -4.88 13.29 5.40
C ALA A 116 -5.54 14.62 5.02
N ALA A 117 -4.75 15.65 4.70
CA ALA A 117 -5.29 16.92 4.18
C ALA A 117 -5.92 16.80 2.78
N GLN A 118 -5.70 15.69 2.07
CA GLN A 118 -6.30 15.39 0.76
C GLN A 118 -7.57 14.51 0.87
N GLN A 119 -7.99 14.16 2.09
CA GLN A 119 -8.99 13.11 2.29
C GLN A 119 -10.33 13.40 1.58
N ASP A 120 -10.80 14.65 1.58
CA ASP A 120 -12.13 14.98 1.02
C ASP A 120 -12.27 14.56 -0.45
N TRP A 121 -11.31 14.95 -1.31
CA TRP A 121 -11.38 14.58 -2.73
C TRP A 121 -10.99 13.12 -2.97
N ILE A 122 -10.15 12.54 -2.10
CA ILE A 122 -9.84 11.11 -2.15
C ILE A 122 -11.11 10.29 -1.87
N ASP A 123 -11.85 10.62 -0.82
CA ASP A 123 -13.09 9.94 -0.46
C ASP A 123 -14.14 10.08 -1.58
N GLU A 124 -14.23 11.26 -2.20
CA GLU A 124 -15.11 11.50 -3.35
C GLU A 124 -14.72 10.66 -4.57
N CYS A 125 -13.46 10.74 -5.02
CA CYS A 125 -13.05 10.16 -6.30
C CYS A 125 -12.87 8.64 -6.25
N TYR A 126 -12.50 8.08 -5.09
CA TYR A 126 -12.25 6.64 -4.94
C TYR A 126 -13.52 5.82 -4.61
N ALA A 127 -14.69 6.47 -4.60
CA ALA A 127 -15.99 5.80 -4.38
C ALA A 127 -16.49 4.99 -5.59
N GLY A 128 -15.88 5.15 -6.78
CA GLY A 128 -16.30 4.49 -8.02
C GLY A 128 -16.18 2.96 -7.98
N ASP A 129 -17.12 2.24 -8.62
CA ASP A 129 -17.19 0.77 -8.57
C ASP A 129 -16.01 0.09 -9.27
N THR A 130 -15.44 0.73 -10.30
CA THR A 130 -14.28 0.22 -11.03
C THR A 130 -13.11 1.20 -10.98
N VAL A 131 -11.90 0.71 -11.28
CA VAL A 131 -10.72 1.59 -11.43
C VAL A 131 -10.94 2.61 -12.54
N ALA A 132 -11.67 2.26 -13.60
CA ALA A 132 -12.01 3.19 -14.67
C ALA A 132 -12.90 4.34 -14.16
N ASP A 133 -13.88 4.04 -13.30
CA ASP A 133 -14.74 5.06 -12.67
C ASP A 133 -13.91 5.98 -11.76
N ILE A 134 -12.99 5.41 -10.98
CA ILE A 134 -12.08 6.17 -10.10
C ILE A 134 -11.22 7.13 -10.93
N VAL A 135 -10.59 6.63 -12.01
CA VAL A 135 -9.76 7.46 -12.90
C VAL A 135 -10.59 8.56 -13.57
N ALA A 136 -11.82 8.26 -13.99
CA ALA A 136 -12.72 9.25 -14.57
C ALA A 136 -13.10 10.35 -13.55
N ALA A 137 -13.41 9.98 -12.32
CA ALA A 137 -13.70 10.91 -11.24
C ALA A 137 -12.49 11.81 -10.92
N LEU A 138 -11.30 11.21 -10.78
CA LEU A 138 -10.05 11.93 -10.53
C LEU A 138 -9.73 12.98 -11.61
N ARG A 139 -9.92 12.62 -12.89
CA ARG A 139 -9.71 13.54 -14.03
C ARG A 139 -10.77 14.63 -14.13
N GLY A 140 -11.97 14.37 -13.61
CA GLY A 140 -13.08 15.33 -13.59
C GLY A 140 -13.04 16.31 -12.41
N HIS A 141 -12.22 16.04 -11.40
CA HIS A 141 -12.14 16.83 -10.18
C HIS A 141 -11.23 18.08 -10.33
N GLU A 142 -11.53 19.16 -9.61
CA GLU A 142 -10.83 20.46 -9.76
C GLU A 142 -9.44 20.48 -9.10
N ALA A 143 -9.17 19.60 -8.14
CA ALA A 143 -7.89 19.53 -7.45
C ALA A 143 -6.78 18.98 -8.36
N ALA A 144 -5.68 19.73 -8.49
CA ALA A 144 -4.52 19.30 -9.28
C ALA A 144 -3.96 17.93 -8.81
N ALA A 145 -3.94 17.69 -7.49
CA ALA A 145 -3.49 16.42 -6.92
C ALA A 145 -4.34 15.21 -7.34
N ALA A 146 -5.64 15.41 -7.63
CA ALA A 146 -6.49 14.35 -8.13
C ALA A 146 -6.07 13.93 -9.56
N ASN A 147 -5.81 14.93 -10.42
CA ASN A 147 -5.33 14.66 -11.77
C ASN A 147 -3.92 14.02 -11.76
N ASP A 148 -3.02 14.47 -10.88
CA ASP A 148 -1.71 13.84 -10.71
C ASP A 148 -1.83 12.36 -10.30
N ALA A 149 -2.78 12.03 -9.42
CA ALA A 149 -3.08 10.65 -9.04
C ALA A 149 -3.62 9.83 -10.22
N ALA A 150 -4.50 10.39 -11.04
CA ALA A 150 -5.02 9.73 -12.25
C ALA A 150 -3.90 9.40 -13.24
N GLU A 151 -3.02 10.36 -13.51
CA GLU A 151 -1.89 10.16 -14.42
C GLU A 151 -0.91 9.12 -13.88
N LEU A 152 -0.68 9.08 -12.56
CA LEU A 152 0.15 8.05 -11.95
C LEU A 152 -0.49 6.66 -12.06
N ILE A 153 -1.78 6.54 -11.76
CA ILE A 153 -2.55 5.29 -11.88
C ILE A 153 -2.51 4.78 -13.32
N ALA A 154 -2.60 5.66 -14.32
CA ALA A 154 -2.56 5.29 -15.73
C ALA A 154 -1.23 4.63 -16.17
N THR A 155 -0.16 4.75 -15.38
CA THR A 155 1.13 4.06 -15.64
C THR A 155 1.18 2.63 -15.11
N ARG A 156 0.22 2.21 -14.29
CA ARG A 156 0.22 0.93 -13.59
C ARG A 156 -0.40 -0.18 -14.44
N SER A 157 -0.17 -1.43 -14.05
CA SER A 157 -0.78 -2.59 -14.71
C SER A 157 -2.32 -2.56 -14.54
N PRO A 158 -3.12 -2.58 -15.62
CA PRO A 158 -4.57 -2.55 -15.55
C PRO A 158 -5.18 -3.70 -14.74
N ILE A 159 -4.65 -4.93 -14.93
CA ILE A 159 -5.13 -6.10 -14.17
C ILE A 159 -4.70 -6.00 -12.70
N ALA A 160 -3.46 -5.58 -12.41
CA ALA A 160 -3.00 -5.41 -11.04
C ALA A 160 -3.81 -4.35 -10.27
N LEU A 161 -4.14 -3.22 -10.90
CA LEU A 161 -5.03 -2.21 -10.33
C LEU A 161 -6.40 -2.78 -9.99
N SER A 162 -7.01 -3.52 -10.93
CA SER A 162 -8.36 -4.06 -10.77
C SER A 162 -8.41 -5.11 -9.67
N VAL A 163 -7.42 -6.01 -9.61
CA VAL A 163 -7.29 -7.00 -8.54
C VAL A 163 -6.96 -6.32 -7.20
N THR A 164 -6.17 -5.25 -7.17
CA THR A 164 -5.86 -4.49 -5.95
C THR A 164 -7.12 -3.83 -5.36
N LEU A 165 -7.93 -3.17 -6.20
CA LEU A 165 -9.20 -2.58 -5.77
C LEU A 165 -10.10 -3.65 -5.13
N GLU A 166 -10.24 -4.80 -5.79
CA GLU A 166 -11.05 -5.90 -5.29
C GLU A 166 -10.46 -6.52 -4.01
N ALA A 167 -9.14 -6.70 -3.94
CA ALA A 167 -8.46 -7.29 -2.78
C ALA A 167 -8.62 -6.42 -1.53
N VAL A 168 -8.48 -5.10 -1.65
CA VAL A 168 -8.69 -4.16 -0.53
C VAL A 168 -10.17 -4.18 -0.09
N ARG A 169 -11.12 -4.19 -1.03
CA ARG A 169 -12.55 -4.27 -0.73
C ARG A 169 -12.98 -5.58 -0.06
N ARG A 170 -12.39 -6.71 -0.46
CA ARG A 170 -12.59 -8.00 0.19
C ARG A 170 -11.95 -8.02 1.58
N ALA A 171 -10.73 -7.51 1.72
CA ALA A 171 -10.01 -7.44 3.01
C ALA A 171 -10.75 -6.60 4.07
N ALA A 172 -11.50 -5.57 3.66
CA ALA A 172 -12.37 -4.80 4.55
C ALA A 172 -13.49 -5.63 5.20
N LYS A 173 -13.82 -6.79 4.62
CA LYS A 173 -14.87 -7.71 5.09
C LYS A 173 -14.30 -8.94 5.82
N LEU A 174 -12.98 -9.05 5.93
CA LEU A 174 -12.29 -10.13 6.62
C LEU A 174 -11.90 -9.68 8.03
N ASP A 175 -12.20 -10.53 9.01
CA ASP A 175 -12.04 -10.18 10.42
C ASP A 175 -10.58 -10.25 10.89
N THR A 176 -9.82 -11.22 10.37
CA THR A 176 -8.47 -11.54 10.85
C THR A 176 -7.38 -11.24 9.83
N LEU A 177 -6.15 -11.07 10.32
CA LEU A 177 -4.97 -10.93 9.45
C LEU A 177 -4.71 -12.24 8.71
N GLU A 178 -4.90 -13.37 9.36
CA GLU A 178 -4.75 -14.71 8.80
C GLU A 178 -5.66 -14.92 7.59
N ASP A 179 -6.94 -14.53 7.68
CA ASP A 179 -7.87 -14.62 6.55
C ASP A 179 -7.43 -13.75 5.37
N VAL A 180 -6.92 -12.55 5.64
CA VAL A 180 -6.36 -11.67 4.60
C VAL A 180 -5.10 -12.28 3.99
N LEU A 181 -4.23 -12.90 4.77
CA LEU A 181 -3.03 -13.55 4.26
C LEU A 181 -3.36 -14.77 3.39
N VAL A 182 -4.44 -15.50 3.68
CA VAL A 182 -4.96 -16.55 2.77
C VAL A 182 -5.38 -15.95 1.42
N GLN A 183 -6.06 -14.81 1.43
CA GLN A 183 -6.39 -14.08 0.21
C GLN A 183 -5.13 -13.62 -0.54
N ASP A 184 -4.21 -12.94 0.14
CA ASP A 184 -2.97 -12.43 -0.43
C ASP A 184 -2.16 -13.58 -1.06
N TYR A 185 -2.12 -14.75 -0.43
CA TYR A 185 -1.46 -15.95 -0.95
C TYR A 185 -2.06 -16.39 -2.29
N ARG A 186 -3.39 -16.52 -2.39
CA ARG A 186 -4.06 -16.90 -3.65
C ARG A 186 -3.79 -15.90 -4.76
N VAL A 187 -3.92 -14.60 -4.45
CA VAL A 187 -3.66 -13.50 -5.38
C VAL A 187 -2.21 -13.53 -5.87
N SER A 188 -1.27 -13.78 -4.97
CA SER A 188 0.16 -13.90 -5.28
C SER A 188 0.44 -15.10 -6.18
N CYS A 189 -0.13 -16.26 -5.87
CA CYS A 189 -0.03 -17.46 -6.71
C CYS A 189 -0.61 -17.25 -8.11
N ALA A 190 -1.70 -16.50 -8.24
CA ALA A 190 -2.26 -16.14 -9.55
C ALA A 190 -1.36 -15.15 -10.31
N ALA A 191 -0.85 -14.13 -9.63
CA ALA A 191 0.07 -13.16 -10.21
C ALA A 191 1.36 -13.79 -10.74
N LEU A 192 1.87 -14.87 -10.12
CA LEU A 192 3.02 -15.65 -10.62
C LEU A 192 2.79 -16.25 -12.02
N ARG A 193 1.54 -16.41 -12.45
CA ARG A 193 1.16 -16.89 -13.78
C ARG A 193 0.85 -15.76 -14.76
N SER A 194 0.84 -14.51 -14.28
CA SER A 194 0.46 -13.35 -15.08
C SER A 194 1.61 -12.86 -15.95
N HIS A 195 1.25 -12.29 -17.10
CA HIS A 195 2.18 -11.57 -17.97
C HIS A 195 2.82 -10.38 -17.24
N ASP A 196 1.98 -9.58 -16.57
CA ASP A 196 2.36 -8.26 -16.05
C ASP A 196 3.37 -8.32 -14.91
N LEU A 197 3.37 -9.37 -14.08
CA LEU A 197 4.41 -9.50 -13.06
C LEU A 197 5.81 -9.65 -13.69
N ILE A 198 5.93 -10.49 -14.72
CA ILE A 198 7.20 -10.72 -15.41
C ILE A 198 7.64 -9.44 -16.13
N GLU A 199 6.71 -8.80 -16.85
CA GLU A 199 6.99 -7.58 -17.60
C GLU A 199 7.32 -6.39 -16.70
N GLY A 200 6.62 -6.24 -15.58
CA GLY A 200 6.85 -5.16 -14.62
C GLY A 200 8.21 -5.29 -13.93
N ILE A 201 8.59 -6.51 -13.53
CA ILE A 201 9.94 -6.77 -13.00
C ILE A 201 11.01 -6.49 -14.07
N ARG A 202 10.78 -6.91 -15.33
CA ARG A 202 11.69 -6.62 -16.44
C ARG A 202 11.90 -5.11 -16.58
N ALA A 203 10.83 -4.35 -16.74
CA ALA A 203 10.87 -2.91 -17.00
C ALA A 203 11.48 -2.12 -15.83
N GLN A 204 11.19 -2.50 -14.58
CA GLN A 204 11.57 -1.72 -13.40
C GLN A 204 12.95 -2.10 -12.85
N LEU A 205 13.30 -3.39 -12.84
CA LEU A 205 14.46 -3.90 -12.09
C LEU A 205 15.55 -4.48 -12.98
N ILE A 206 15.20 -5.12 -14.09
CA ILE A 206 16.15 -5.78 -14.99
C ILE A 206 16.68 -4.78 -16.02
N ASP A 207 15.82 -4.35 -16.94
CA ASP A 207 16.18 -3.44 -18.04
C ASP A 207 16.18 -1.98 -17.58
N LYS A 208 15.38 -1.67 -16.55
CA LYS A 208 15.25 -0.31 -15.96
C LYS A 208 14.82 0.75 -16.98
N ASP A 209 14.12 0.34 -18.02
CA ASP A 209 13.58 1.22 -19.06
C ASP A 209 12.36 2.02 -18.57
N ARG A 210 11.69 1.55 -17.51
CA ARG A 210 10.44 2.12 -16.97
C ARG A 210 9.34 2.27 -18.03
N SER A 211 9.31 1.35 -19.01
CA SER A 211 8.36 1.32 -20.11
C SER A 211 7.71 -0.07 -20.25
N PRO A 212 6.99 -0.56 -19.22
CA PRO A 212 6.33 -1.84 -19.26
C PRO A 212 5.21 -1.87 -20.32
N LYS A 213 5.05 -3.01 -20.98
CA LYS A 213 3.98 -3.28 -21.95
C LYS A 213 2.92 -4.18 -21.33
N TRP A 214 1.98 -3.58 -20.61
CA TRP A 214 0.94 -4.33 -19.90
C TRP A 214 0.03 -5.14 -20.83
N SER A 215 -0.48 -6.26 -20.31
CA SER A 215 -1.46 -7.14 -20.96
C SER A 215 -2.47 -7.62 -19.91
N PRO A 216 -3.73 -7.13 -19.93
CA PRO A 216 -4.32 -6.21 -20.90
C PRO A 216 -3.67 -4.81 -20.91
N ALA A 217 -3.79 -4.10 -22.04
CA ALA A 217 -3.09 -2.83 -22.25
C ALA A 217 -3.84 -1.64 -21.63
N SER A 218 -5.14 -1.79 -21.37
CA SER A 218 -5.99 -0.74 -20.81
C SER A 218 -7.07 -1.31 -19.87
N LEU A 219 -7.67 -0.43 -19.06
CA LEU A 219 -8.66 -0.81 -18.05
C LEU A 219 -9.96 -1.36 -18.64
N ASP A 220 -10.36 -0.89 -19.83
CA ASP A 220 -11.53 -1.35 -20.56
C ASP A 220 -11.39 -2.76 -21.14
N GLU A 221 -10.16 -3.26 -21.26
CA GLU A 221 -9.87 -4.63 -21.68
C GLU A 221 -9.86 -5.63 -20.51
N VAL A 222 -9.93 -5.16 -19.25
CA VAL A 222 -9.95 -6.04 -18.07
C VAL A 222 -11.32 -6.69 -17.93
N ASN A 223 -11.39 -8.01 -18.09
CA ASN A 223 -12.60 -8.77 -17.86
C ASN A 223 -12.78 -9.04 -16.36
N PRO A 224 -13.97 -8.81 -15.76
CA PRO A 224 -14.25 -9.17 -14.37
C PRO A 224 -13.92 -10.64 -14.02
N ALA A 225 -14.11 -11.57 -14.97
CA ALA A 225 -13.76 -12.97 -14.76
C ALA A 225 -12.24 -13.19 -14.56
N ASP A 226 -11.40 -12.36 -15.20
CA ASP A 226 -9.95 -12.42 -15.01
C ASP A 226 -9.56 -11.92 -13.62
N VAL A 227 -10.26 -10.91 -13.09
CA VAL A 227 -10.08 -10.43 -11.71
C VAL A 227 -10.48 -11.53 -10.71
N ASP A 228 -11.65 -12.14 -10.89
CA ASP A 228 -12.12 -13.21 -9.99
C ASP A 228 -11.18 -14.43 -9.97
N ALA A 229 -10.52 -14.73 -11.08
CA ALA A 229 -9.55 -15.82 -11.18
C ALA A 229 -8.34 -15.65 -10.23
N TYR A 230 -7.99 -14.43 -9.82
CA TYR A 230 -6.91 -14.19 -8.84
C TYR A 230 -7.28 -14.66 -7.43
N PHE A 231 -8.56 -14.79 -7.13
CA PHE A 231 -9.05 -15.16 -5.80
C PHE A 231 -9.45 -16.64 -5.69
N ALA A 232 -9.30 -17.40 -6.78
CA ALA A 232 -9.61 -18.81 -6.81
C ALA A 232 -8.75 -19.60 -5.79
N PRO A 233 -9.31 -20.63 -5.12
CA PRO A 233 -8.53 -21.50 -4.25
C PRO A 233 -7.35 -22.17 -4.97
N VAL A 234 -6.31 -22.49 -4.22
CA VAL A 234 -5.14 -23.26 -4.68
C VAL A 234 -5.02 -24.56 -3.89
N ASP A 235 -4.41 -25.59 -4.49
CA ASP A 235 -4.38 -26.96 -3.93
C ASP A 235 -3.75 -27.03 -2.52
N ASP A 236 -2.65 -26.30 -2.31
CA ASP A 236 -1.94 -26.18 -1.03
C ASP A 236 -2.14 -24.77 -0.44
N ASP A 237 -3.40 -24.44 -0.13
CA ASP A 237 -3.73 -23.11 0.41
C ASP A 237 -3.04 -22.83 1.76
N LEU A 238 -2.83 -21.54 2.05
CA LEU A 238 -2.15 -21.09 3.26
C LEU A 238 -2.94 -21.49 4.52
N LYS A 239 -2.23 -21.99 5.53
CA LYS A 239 -2.78 -22.41 6.83
C LYS A 239 -1.87 -21.93 7.96
N PHE A 240 -2.45 -21.64 9.11
CA PHE A 240 -1.78 -21.18 10.34
C PHE A 240 -1.87 -22.25 11.44
#